data_AF-A0A0F8VPS1-F1
#
_entry.id   AF-A0A0F8VPS1-F1
#
_cell.length_a   1.000
_cell.length_b   1.000
_cell.length_c   1.000
_cell.angle_alpha   90.00
_cell.angle_beta   90.00
_cell.angle_gamma   90.00
#
_symmetry.space_group_name_H-M   'P 1'
#
loop_
_entity.id
_entity.type
_entity.pdbx_description
1 polymer ?
#
loop_
_entity_poly.entity_id
_entity_poly.type
_entity_poly.pdbx_seq_one_letter_code
_entity_poly.pdbx_strand_id
1 'polypeptide(L)'
;MATTTLAVLEQRLSEQISDWISELTTTNITTNTSILSTAFKTYSDAEDDAFNDWHVYLNTTANPTVERKVSNYVDTSGTITVYGASLVAESTARAVNLQRFKRTLKINAIKDALREIYPVLYEYITDTTLVASNILPNSSFEDWAVTTYPDEYTKSATITLAATTTAGLIRGDAKSCKATAGAATDYFH
;
A
#
# COMPACT_ATOMS: atom_id res chain seq x y z
N MET A 1 -8.17 4.92 -1.73
CA MET A 1 -7.49 3.86 -2.53
C MET A 1 -7.12 2.69 -1.62
N ALA A 2 -7.88 1.60 -1.71
CA ALA A 2 -7.59 0.37 -0.97
C ALA A 2 -6.20 -0.18 -1.34
N THR A 3 -5.33 -0.37 -0.34
CA THR A 3 -3.93 -0.82 -0.45
C THR A 3 -3.77 -2.34 -0.40
N THR A 4 -4.86 -3.08 -0.46
CA THR A 4 -4.86 -4.54 -0.32
C THR A 4 -4.20 -5.19 -1.53
N THR A 5 -3.08 -5.87 -1.33
CA THR A 5 -2.36 -6.58 -2.39
C THR A 5 -3.01 -7.93 -2.71
N LEU A 6 -2.74 -8.47 -3.91
CA LEU A 6 -3.20 -9.82 -4.30
C LEU A 6 -2.75 -10.88 -3.28
N ALA A 7 -1.53 -10.77 -2.75
CA ALA A 7 -1.01 -11.71 -1.76
C ALA A 7 -1.86 -11.75 -0.49
N VAL A 8 -2.36 -10.59 -0.04
CA VAL A 8 -3.27 -10.50 1.13
C VAL A 8 -4.62 -11.12 0.82
N LEU A 9 -5.14 -10.96 -0.40
CA LEU A 9 -6.40 -11.62 -0.82
C LEU A 9 -6.25 -13.13 -0.89
N GLU A 10 -5.13 -13.64 -1.41
CA GLU A 10 -4.82 -15.07 -1.48
C GLU A 10 -4.68 -15.69 -0.09
N GLN A 11 -4.00 -14.99 0.83
CA GLN A 11 -3.90 -15.40 2.22
C GLN A 11 -5.28 -15.50 2.86
N ARG A 12 -6.08 -14.43 2.78
CA ARG A 12 -7.43 -14.40 3.36
C ARG A 12 -8.33 -15.48 2.78
N LEU A 13 -8.30 -15.69 1.46
CA LEU A 13 -9.06 -16.77 0.83
C LEU A 13 -8.63 -18.13 1.39
N SER A 14 -7.33 -18.35 1.53
CA SER A 14 -6.79 -19.61 2.05
C SER A 14 -7.15 -19.83 3.52
N GLU A 15 -7.14 -18.77 4.34
CA GLU A 15 -7.59 -18.82 5.74
C GLU A 15 -9.10 -19.14 5.83
N GLN A 16 -9.93 -18.57 4.96
CA GLN A 16 -11.38 -18.82 4.94
C GLN A 16 -11.74 -20.26 4.56
N ILE A 17 -10.93 -20.91 3.73
CA ILE A 17 -11.12 -22.32 3.34
C ILE A 17 -10.29 -23.29 4.20
N SER A 18 -9.65 -22.80 5.28
CA SER A 18 -8.76 -23.58 6.16
C SER A 18 -7.62 -24.30 5.42
N ASP A 19 -7.05 -23.65 4.42
CA ASP A 19 -5.98 -24.17 3.53
C ASP A 19 -4.72 -23.28 3.58
N TRP A 20 -4.45 -22.68 4.73
CA TRP A 20 -3.31 -21.80 4.93
C TRP A 20 -2.30 -22.43 5.88
N ILE A 21 -1.18 -22.89 5.33
CA ILE A 21 0.01 -23.26 6.07
C ILE A 21 1.18 -22.49 5.47
N SER A 22 1.88 -21.70 6.27
CA SER A 22 3.02 -20.90 5.83
C SER A 22 4.11 -20.98 6.89
N GLU A 23 5.23 -21.60 6.52
CA GLU A 23 6.33 -21.85 7.45
C GLU A 23 7.66 -21.48 6.84
N LEU A 24 8.64 -21.20 7.70
CA LEU A 24 10.00 -20.91 7.27
C LEU A 24 10.78 -22.21 7.00
N THR A 25 11.65 -22.20 6.00
CA THR A 25 12.63 -23.28 5.81
C THR A 25 13.60 -23.31 6.99
N THR A 26 13.89 -24.50 7.49
CA THR A 26 14.90 -24.72 8.55
C THR A 26 16.31 -24.64 7.99
N THR A 27 16.47 -24.96 6.71
CA THR A 27 17.76 -24.86 6.01
C THR A 27 17.62 -24.05 4.72
N ASN A 28 18.77 -23.68 4.16
CA ASN A 28 18.83 -23.02 2.86
C ASN A 28 18.25 -23.94 1.78
N ILE A 29 17.54 -23.35 0.82
CA ILE A 29 17.15 -24.07 -0.39
C ILE A 29 18.43 -24.31 -1.20
N THR A 30 18.66 -25.54 -1.62
CA THR A 30 19.79 -25.90 -2.48
C THR A 30 19.29 -26.22 -3.88
N THR A 31 20.20 -26.41 -4.83
CA THR A 31 19.83 -26.77 -6.21
C THR A 31 19.38 -28.22 -6.29
N ASN A 32 18.16 -28.48 -5.81
CA ASN A 32 17.52 -29.79 -5.77
C ASN A 32 15.99 -29.65 -5.77
N THR A 33 15.28 -30.74 -5.54
CA THR A 33 13.81 -30.78 -5.47
C THR A 33 13.30 -30.89 -4.04
N SER A 34 14.09 -30.50 -3.05
CA SER A 34 13.80 -30.72 -1.64
C SER A 34 13.75 -29.40 -0.87
N ILE A 35 12.74 -29.28 -0.01
CA ILE A 35 12.53 -28.15 0.89
C ILE A 35 12.45 -28.71 2.30
N LEU A 36 13.36 -28.30 3.16
CA LEU A 36 13.42 -28.77 4.54
C LEU A 36 12.85 -27.70 5.49
N SER A 37 11.75 -28.04 6.16
CA SER A 37 11.21 -27.26 7.28
C SER A 37 10.67 -28.19 8.36
N THR A 38 11.28 -28.11 9.53
CA THR A 38 10.88 -28.86 10.73
C THR A 38 9.58 -28.34 11.34
N ALA A 39 9.12 -27.16 10.95
CA ALA A 39 7.87 -26.58 11.45
C ALA A 39 6.63 -27.27 10.86
N PHE A 40 6.74 -27.85 9.67
CA PHE A 40 5.61 -28.60 9.07
C PHE A 40 5.18 -29.83 9.87
N LYS A 41 6.04 -30.33 10.76
CA LYS A 41 5.73 -31.45 11.66
C LYS A 41 4.56 -31.19 12.60
N THR A 42 4.25 -29.92 12.87
CA THR A 42 3.08 -29.54 13.67
C THR A 42 1.76 -29.82 12.95
N TYR A 43 1.80 -30.03 11.63
CA TYR A 43 0.63 -30.18 10.76
C TYR A 43 0.54 -31.56 10.09
N SER A 44 1.51 -32.44 10.31
CA SER A 44 1.60 -33.75 9.67
C SER A 44 1.02 -34.89 10.51
N ASP A 45 0.60 -34.63 11.75
CA ASP A 45 0.15 -35.65 12.70
C ASP A 45 1.14 -36.81 12.90
N ALA A 46 2.45 -36.52 12.73
CA ALA A 46 3.55 -37.49 12.75
C ALA A 46 3.47 -38.58 11.67
N GLU A 47 2.81 -38.29 10.55
CA GLU A 47 2.69 -39.18 9.40
C GLU A 47 3.63 -38.76 8.25
N ASP A 48 4.35 -39.73 7.71
CA ASP A 48 4.95 -39.58 6.39
C ASP A 48 3.84 -39.43 5.34
N ASP A 49 4.13 -38.79 4.22
CA ASP A 49 3.18 -38.57 3.11
C ASP A 49 1.95 -37.70 3.43
N ALA A 50 1.84 -37.12 4.64
CA ALA A 50 0.70 -36.28 5.06
C ALA A 50 0.36 -35.13 4.08
N PHE A 51 1.36 -34.62 3.35
CA PHE A 51 1.22 -33.52 2.40
C PHE A 51 1.31 -33.96 0.94
N ASN A 52 1.24 -35.26 0.66
CA ASN A 52 1.27 -35.74 -0.71
C ASN A 52 0.09 -35.20 -1.51
N ASP A 53 0.38 -34.86 -2.76
CA ASP A 53 -0.53 -34.19 -3.68
C ASP A 53 -0.89 -32.73 -3.36
N TRP A 54 -0.35 -32.15 -2.28
CA TRP A 54 -0.50 -30.72 -2.01
C TRP A 54 0.42 -29.90 -2.91
N HIS A 55 0.24 -28.59 -2.90
CA HIS A 55 1.01 -27.61 -3.66
C HIS A 55 1.87 -26.76 -2.73
N VAL A 56 3.16 -26.69 -3.04
CA VAL A 56 4.08 -25.72 -2.46
C VAL A 56 4.15 -24.51 -3.36
N TYR A 57 4.05 -23.33 -2.76
CA TYR A 57 4.27 -22.05 -3.39
C TYR A 57 5.41 -21.29 -2.71
N LEU A 58 6.39 -20.90 -3.52
CA LEU A 58 7.52 -20.07 -3.14
C LEU A 58 7.39 -18.71 -3.83
N ASN A 59 7.53 -17.65 -3.03
CA ASN A 59 7.63 -16.28 -3.52
C ASN A 59 8.89 -15.63 -2.94
N THR A 60 10.04 -16.19 -3.30
CA THR A 60 11.34 -15.79 -2.78
C THR A 60 12.18 -15.08 -3.85
N THR A 61 13.38 -14.65 -3.51
CA THR A 61 14.23 -13.87 -4.41
C THR A 61 14.72 -14.71 -5.59
N ALA A 62 15.15 -15.94 -5.32
CA ALA A 62 15.70 -16.84 -6.34
C ALA A 62 14.64 -17.78 -6.94
N ASN A 63 13.52 -17.99 -6.23
CA ASN A 63 12.40 -18.81 -6.69
C ASN A 63 11.10 -17.98 -6.69
N PRO A 64 11.01 -16.89 -7.47
CA PRO A 64 9.81 -16.07 -7.50
C PRO A 64 8.67 -16.81 -8.20
N THR A 65 7.49 -16.78 -7.58
CA THR A 65 6.26 -17.36 -8.14
C THR A 65 6.32 -18.86 -8.47
N VAL A 66 7.23 -19.60 -7.85
CA VAL A 66 7.39 -21.03 -8.12
C VAL A 66 6.31 -21.82 -7.41
N GLU A 67 5.49 -22.53 -8.18
CA GLU A 67 4.51 -23.49 -7.69
C GLU A 67 4.89 -24.90 -8.13
N ARG A 68 4.90 -25.85 -7.18
CA ARG A 68 5.18 -27.25 -7.43
C ARG A 68 4.25 -28.15 -6.62
N LYS A 69 3.97 -29.33 -7.15
CA LYS A 69 3.20 -30.37 -6.45
C LYS A 69 4.14 -31.19 -5.58
N VAL A 70 3.73 -31.52 -4.36
CA VAL A 70 4.46 -32.38 -3.43
C VAL A 70 4.40 -33.81 -3.93
N SER A 71 5.56 -34.45 -4.04
CA SER A 71 5.70 -35.85 -4.42
C SER A 71 5.85 -36.78 -3.21
N ASN A 72 6.47 -36.28 -2.14
CA ASN A 72 6.76 -37.04 -0.93
C ASN A 72 6.96 -36.06 0.24
N TYR A 73 6.55 -36.45 1.44
CA TYR A 73 6.87 -35.78 2.69
C TYR A 73 7.43 -36.78 3.71
N VAL A 74 8.56 -36.44 4.33
CA VAL A 74 9.19 -37.27 5.37
C VAL A 74 9.13 -36.54 6.72
N ASP A 75 8.30 -37.02 7.63
CA ASP A 75 8.02 -36.39 8.93
C ASP A 75 9.26 -36.32 9.83
N THR A 76 10.02 -37.41 9.87
CA THR A 76 11.23 -37.49 10.71
C THR A 76 12.21 -36.36 10.42
N SER A 77 12.30 -35.91 9.16
CA SER A 77 13.16 -34.79 8.78
C SER A 77 12.40 -33.46 8.62
N GLY A 78 11.10 -33.48 8.29
CA GLY A 78 10.38 -32.30 7.80
C GLY A 78 10.75 -31.95 6.35
N THR A 79 11.13 -32.95 5.56
CA THR A 79 11.55 -32.73 4.16
C THR A 79 10.36 -32.93 3.24
N ILE A 80 10.04 -31.89 2.48
CA ILE A 80 9.11 -31.93 1.35
C ILE A 80 9.92 -32.14 0.08
N THR A 81 9.57 -33.14 -0.72
CA THR A 81 10.08 -33.31 -2.08
C THR A 81 9.02 -32.89 -3.06
N VAL A 82 9.40 -32.13 -4.08
CA VAL A 82 8.47 -31.61 -5.09
C VAL A 82 8.74 -32.20 -6.47
N TYR A 83 7.67 -32.36 -7.25
CA TYR A 83 7.79 -32.72 -8.67
C TYR A 83 8.35 -31.57 -9.50
N GLY A 84 9.04 -31.90 -10.60
CA GLY A 84 9.48 -30.94 -11.62
C GLY A 84 10.99 -30.66 -11.58
N ALA A 85 11.37 -29.51 -12.14
CA ALA A 85 12.77 -29.09 -12.18
C ALA A 85 13.28 -28.67 -10.80
N SER A 86 14.61 -28.78 -10.60
CA SER A 86 15.29 -28.33 -9.39
C SER A 86 14.99 -26.86 -9.10
N LEU A 87 14.81 -26.57 -7.81
CA LEU A 87 14.76 -25.23 -7.26
C LEU A 87 16.13 -24.55 -7.43
N VAL A 88 16.12 -23.23 -7.46
CA VAL A 88 17.34 -22.43 -7.46
C VAL A 88 17.83 -22.30 -6.03
N ALA A 89 19.14 -22.44 -5.81
CA ALA A 89 19.73 -22.28 -4.49
C ALA A 89 19.46 -20.87 -3.93
N GLU A 90 19.08 -20.80 -2.66
CA GLU A 90 18.83 -19.54 -1.96
C GLU A 90 19.25 -19.65 -0.49
N SER A 91 19.99 -18.64 -0.02
CA SER A 91 20.44 -18.55 1.37
C SER A 91 19.36 -17.95 2.27
N THR A 92 19.48 -18.21 3.57
CA THR A 92 18.59 -17.77 4.67
C THR A 92 17.21 -18.42 4.63
N ALA A 93 16.56 -18.46 5.79
CA ALA A 93 15.22 -19.04 5.91
C ALA A 93 14.23 -18.33 4.98
N ARG A 94 13.37 -19.11 4.31
CA ARG A 94 12.38 -18.62 3.36
C ARG A 94 10.99 -19.09 3.72
N ALA A 95 10.01 -18.21 3.53
CA ALA A 95 8.61 -18.57 3.68
C ALA A 95 8.18 -19.52 2.55
N VAL A 96 7.59 -20.64 2.96
CA VAL A 96 7.06 -21.67 2.09
C VAL A 96 5.59 -21.82 2.41
N ASN A 97 4.75 -21.56 1.41
CA ASN A 97 3.31 -21.70 1.57
C ASN A 97 2.89 -23.07 1.05
N LEU A 98 2.25 -23.86 1.90
CA LEU A 98 1.73 -25.18 1.57
C LEU A 98 0.20 -25.10 1.52
N GLN A 99 -0.38 -25.60 0.42
CA GLN A 99 -1.79 -25.43 0.08
C GLN A 99 -2.31 -26.67 -0.65
N ARG A 100 -3.53 -27.13 -0.36
CA ARG A 100 -4.21 -28.23 -1.06
C ARG A 100 -4.58 -27.86 -2.48
N PHE A 101 -5.02 -26.62 -2.68
CA PHE A 101 -5.44 -26.15 -4.00
C PHE A 101 -4.33 -25.39 -4.69
N LYS A 102 -4.22 -25.63 -6.00
CA LYS A 102 -3.33 -24.87 -6.89
C LYS A 102 -3.65 -23.38 -6.81
N ARG A 103 -2.63 -22.54 -6.61
CA ARG A 103 -2.70 -21.08 -6.55
C ARG A 103 -3.38 -20.48 -7.77
N THR A 104 -3.15 -21.04 -8.95
CA THR A 104 -3.81 -20.57 -10.18
C THR A 104 -5.35 -20.61 -10.07
N LEU A 105 -5.90 -21.63 -9.41
CA LEU A 105 -7.34 -21.73 -9.18
C LEU A 105 -7.82 -20.67 -8.19
N LYS A 106 -7.05 -20.42 -7.13
CA LYS A 106 -7.33 -19.36 -6.15
C LYS A 106 -7.33 -17.98 -6.81
N ILE A 107 -6.35 -17.69 -7.66
CA ILE A 107 -6.27 -16.43 -8.41
C ILE A 107 -7.48 -16.26 -9.34
N ASN A 108 -7.89 -17.32 -10.04
CA ASN A 108 -9.05 -17.26 -10.92
C ASN A 108 -10.34 -17.03 -10.12
N ALA A 109 -10.53 -17.71 -9.00
CA ALA A 109 -11.66 -17.48 -8.10
C ALA A 109 -11.70 -16.03 -7.59
N ILE A 110 -10.56 -15.45 -7.21
CA ILE A 110 -10.47 -14.04 -6.80
C ILE A 110 -10.85 -13.12 -7.97
N LYS A 111 -10.36 -13.38 -9.18
CA LYS A 111 -10.70 -12.58 -10.37
C LYS A 111 -12.20 -12.65 -10.69
N ASP A 112 -12.80 -13.83 -10.56
CA ASP A 112 -14.23 -14.02 -10.80
C ASP A 112 -15.07 -13.29 -9.75
N ALA A 113 -14.70 -13.41 -8.46
CA ALA A 113 -15.33 -12.65 -7.39
C ALA A 113 -15.19 -11.13 -7.58
N LEU A 114 -14.04 -10.66 -8.05
CA LEU A 114 -13.85 -9.24 -8.39
C LEU A 114 -14.75 -8.79 -9.55
N ARG A 115 -15.01 -9.64 -10.54
CA ARG A 115 -15.93 -9.34 -11.64
C ARG A 115 -17.39 -9.31 -11.18
N GLU A 116 -17.78 -10.15 -10.22
CA GLU A 116 -19.14 -10.20 -9.69
C GLU A 116 -19.42 -9.03 -8.72
N ILE A 117 -18.45 -8.71 -7.87
CA ILE A 117 -18.56 -7.59 -6.92
C ILE A 117 -18.57 -6.26 -7.66
N TYR A 118 -17.94 -6.18 -8.82
CA TYR A 118 -18.08 -5.02 -9.69
C TYR A 118 -19.46 -5.05 -10.36
N PRO A 119 -20.30 -3.99 -10.24
CA PRO A 119 -19.99 -2.59 -9.91
C PRO A 119 -20.45 -2.11 -8.52
N VAL A 120 -20.77 -3.02 -7.59
CA VAL A 120 -21.38 -2.67 -6.29
C VAL A 120 -20.36 -2.03 -5.33
N LEU A 121 -19.10 -2.46 -5.40
CA LEU A 121 -18.03 -1.99 -4.52
C LEU A 121 -17.04 -1.09 -5.29
N TYR A 122 -17.45 0.13 -5.64
CA TYR A 122 -16.51 1.16 -6.09
C TYR A 122 -16.43 2.28 -5.06
N GLU A 123 -15.21 2.71 -4.73
CA GLU A 123 -14.97 3.96 -4.00
C GLU A 123 -15.22 5.10 -5.00
N TYR A 124 -16.19 5.97 -4.73
CA TYR A 124 -16.40 7.14 -5.56
C TYR A 124 -15.15 8.04 -5.45
N ILE A 125 -14.41 8.19 -6.55
CA ILE A 125 -13.29 9.13 -6.62
C ILE A 125 -13.89 10.50 -6.94
N THR A 126 -14.17 11.30 -5.90
CA THR A 126 -14.48 12.72 -6.09
C THR A 126 -13.19 13.45 -6.39
N ASP A 127 -13.03 13.95 -7.62
CA ASP A 127 -11.96 14.88 -7.95
C ASP A 127 -12.27 16.25 -7.34
N THR A 128 -11.67 16.53 -6.18
CA THR A 128 -11.83 17.80 -5.48
C THR A 128 -10.96 18.92 -6.07
N THR A 129 -10.10 18.64 -7.05
CA THR A 129 -9.30 19.67 -7.74
C THR A 129 -10.15 20.55 -8.66
N LEU A 130 -11.32 20.05 -9.06
CA LEU A 130 -12.33 20.79 -9.82
C LEU A 130 -13.29 21.58 -8.92
N VAL A 131 -13.26 21.36 -7.60
CA VAL A 131 -13.97 22.24 -6.66
C VAL A 131 -13.12 23.49 -6.54
N ALA A 132 -13.33 24.41 -7.47
CA ALA A 132 -12.78 25.75 -7.40
C ALA A 132 -13.18 26.34 -6.04
N SER A 133 -12.21 26.49 -5.14
CA SER A 133 -12.33 27.43 -4.03
C SER A 133 -12.81 28.76 -4.60
N ASN A 134 -13.79 29.35 -3.91
CA ASN A 134 -14.43 30.65 -4.16
C ASN A 134 -14.16 31.28 -5.55
N ILE A 135 -15.20 31.35 -6.40
CA ILE A 135 -15.11 32.01 -7.72
C ILE A 135 -14.68 33.49 -7.63
N LEU A 136 -14.75 34.08 -6.45
CA LEU A 136 -14.29 35.42 -6.18
C LEU A 136 -12.78 35.41 -5.91
N PRO A 137 -12.01 36.31 -6.53
CA PRO A 137 -10.58 36.46 -6.27
C PRO A 137 -10.34 36.60 -4.77
N ASN A 138 -9.27 35.96 -4.27
CA ASN A 138 -8.91 36.04 -2.86
C ASN A 138 -8.44 37.46 -2.51
N SER A 139 -9.39 38.32 -2.15
CA SER A 139 -9.17 39.69 -1.70
C SER A 139 -8.97 39.77 -0.18
N SER A 140 -8.75 38.64 0.49
CA SER A 140 -8.51 38.61 1.94
C SER A 140 -7.06 38.96 2.27
N PHE A 141 -6.80 39.51 3.46
CA PHE A 141 -5.45 39.89 3.88
C PHE A 141 -4.69 38.75 4.58
N GLU A 142 -5.28 37.56 4.65
CA GLU A 142 -4.84 36.48 5.55
C GLU A 142 -3.56 35.78 5.03
N ASP A 143 -3.44 35.62 3.72
CA ASP A 143 -2.28 35.00 3.05
C ASP A 143 -1.20 35.99 2.61
N TRP A 144 -1.34 37.28 2.91
CA TRP A 144 -0.37 38.31 2.52
C TRP A 144 1.07 37.94 2.94
N ALA A 145 1.93 37.73 1.94
CA ALA A 145 3.36 37.49 2.09
C ALA A 145 4.10 38.81 2.43
N VAL A 146 4.95 38.76 3.47
CA VAL A 146 5.54 39.94 4.14
C VAL A 146 6.42 40.82 3.22
N THR A 147 6.79 40.35 2.03
CA THR A 147 7.71 41.04 1.09
C THR A 147 7.01 41.72 -0.09
N THR A 148 5.68 41.67 -0.19
CA THR A 148 4.89 42.30 -1.28
C THR A 148 3.76 43.17 -0.73
N TYR A 149 2.90 43.70 -1.60
CA TYR A 149 1.57 44.22 -1.24
C TYR A 149 0.54 43.07 -1.26
N PRO A 150 -0.65 43.24 -0.65
CA PRO A 150 -1.66 42.17 -0.59
C PRO A 150 -2.12 41.75 -1.99
N ASP A 151 -2.53 40.50 -2.12
CA ASP A 151 -2.95 39.91 -3.40
C ASP A 151 -4.16 40.67 -3.96
N GLU A 152 -4.15 40.94 -5.27
CA GLU A 152 -5.19 41.68 -6.00
C GLU A 152 -5.36 43.18 -5.62
N TYR A 153 -4.46 43.75 -4.82
CA TYR A 153 -4.41 45.18 -4.52
C TYR A 153 -3.19 45.87 -5.15
N THR A 154 -3.32 47.17 -5.46
CA THR A 154 -2.19 47.98 -5.93
C THR A 154 -2.05 49.27 -5.13
N LYS A 155 -0.84 49.85 -5.15
CA LYS A 155 -0.55 51.10 -4.45
C LYS A 155 0.21 52.09 -5.34
N SER A 156 -0.06 53.37 -5.13
CA SER A 156 0.83 54.43 -5.60
C SER A 156 2.22 54.30 -4.96
N ALA A 157 3.25 54.81 -5.64
CA ALA A 157 4.66 54.68 -5.23
C ALA A 157 4.92 55.27 -3.83
N THR A 158 4.13 56.27 -3.43
CA THR A 158 4.25 57.09 -2.24
C THR A 158 3.48 56.55 -1.02
N ILE A 159 2.56 55.61 -1.20
CA ILE A 159 1.85 54.94 -0.11
C ILE A 159 2.67 53.74 0.36
N THR A 160 2.80 53.57 1.67
CA THR A 160 3.39 52.35 2.25
C THR A 160 2.28 51.50 2.86
N LEU A 161 2.22 50.23 2.45
CA LEU A 161 1.31 49.23 3.01
C LEU A 161 2.09 48.32 3.95
N ALA A 162 1.53 48.01 5.11
CA ALA A 162 2.10 47.06 6.05
C ALA A 162 1.02 46.13 6.62
N ALA A 163 1.37 44.84 6.74
CA ALA A 163 0.54 43.87 7.42
C ALA A 163 0.52 44.16 8.93
N THR A 164 -0.67 44.23 9.51
CA THR A 164 -0.88 44.42 10.95
C THR A 164 -1.40 43.11 11.54
N THR A 165 -0.69 42.60 12.55
CA THR A 165 -1.06 41.40 13.33
C THR A 165 -1.46 41.75 14.77
N THR A 166 -1.64 43.03 15.07
CA THR A 166 -1.97 43.50 16.42
C THR A 166 -3.43 43.21 16.76
N ALA A 167 -3.66 42.55 17.89
CA ALA A 167 -5.00 42.26 18.41
C ALA A 167 -5.83 43.56 18.56
N GLY A 168 -7.07 43.54 18.08
CA GLY A 168 -7.98 44.69 18.10
C GLY A 168 -7.94 45.57 16.83
N LEU A 169 -6.98 45.36 15.94
CA LEU A 169 -6.90 46.04 14.63
C LEU A 169 -7.19 45.09 13.45
N ILE A 170 -7.63 43.87 13.73
CA ILE A 170 -7.92 42.82 12.74
C ILE A 170 -9.44 42.60 12.69
N ARG A 171 -9.98 42.47 11.47
CA ARG A 171 -11.34 42.01 11.24
C ARG A 171 -11.25 40.65 10.54
N GLY A 172 -11.34 39.57 11.30
CA GLY A 172 -11.11 38.23 10.78
C GLY A 172 -10.13 37.47 11.66
N ASP A 173 -9.18 36.79 11.03
CA ASP A 173 -8.36 35.76 11.68
C ASP A 173 -6.97 36.29 12.07
N ALA A 174 -6.09 36.59 11.11
CA ALA A 174 -4.67 36.77 11.39
C ALA A 174 -4.13 38.17 11.02
N LYS A 175 -4.68 38.85 10.01
CA LYS A 175 -4.06 40.07 9.46
C LYS A 175 -5.05 41.14 9.01
N SER A 176 -4.60 42.39 9.05
CA SER A 176 -5.25 43.52 8.38
C SER A 176 -4.23 44.41 7.66
N CYS A 177 -4.68 45.23 6.71
CA CYS A 177 -3.84 46.16 5.98
C CYS A 177 -3.83 47.55 6.62
N LYS A 178 -2.63 48.05 6.95
CA LYS A 178 -2.41 49.44 7.33
C LYS A 178 -1.81 50.19 6.15
N ALA A 179 -2.53 51.19 5.66
CA ALA A 179 -2.02 52.15 4.69
C ALA A 179 -1.51 53.41 5.38
N THR A 180 -0.29 53.84 5.05
CA THR A 180 0.30 55.09 5.53
C THR A 180 0.56 56.00 4.34
N ALA A 181 -0.06 57.19 4.37
CA ALA A 181 0.07 58.18 3.29
C ALA A 181 1.44 58.87 3.29
N GLY A 182 1.93 59.16 2.09
CA GLY A 182 3.07 60.07 1.87
C GLY A 182 2.64 61.55 1.87
N ALA A 183 3.57 62.45 1.58
CA ALA A 183 3.32 63.90 1.58
C ALA A 183 2.42 64.43 0.44
N ALA A 184 2.00 63.57 -0.49
CA ALA A 184 1.18 63.91 -1.65
C ALA A 184 -0.21 63.24 -1.59
N THR A 185 -1.17 63.77 -2.36
CA THR A 185 -2.49 63.16 -2.55
C THR A 185 -2.35 61.89 -3.37
N ASP A 186 -2.84 60.76 -2.85
CA ASP A 186 -2.67 59.44 -3.48
C ASP A 186 -3.86 58.52 -3.24
N TYR A 187 -3.91 57.44 -4.04
CA TYR A 187 -5.00 56.46 -4.05
C TYR A 187 -4.52 55.05 -3.75
N PHE A 188 -5.38 54.28 -3.07
CA PHE A 188 -5.28 52.84 -2.85
C PHE A 188 -6.50 52.18 -3.53
N HIS A 189 -6.26 51.16 -4.34
CA HIS A 189 -7.29 50.43 -5.09
C HIS A 189 -7.14 48.93 -4.83
#